data_AF-A0ABD7BY51-F1
#
_entry.id   AF-A0ABD7BY51-F1
#
_cell.length_a   1.000
_cell.length_b   1.000
_cell.length_c   1.000
_cell.angle_alpha   90.00
_cell.angle_beta   90.00
_cell.angle_gamma   90.00
#
_symmetry.space_group_name_H-M   'P 1'
#
loop_
_entity.id
_entity.type
_entity.pdbx_description
1 polymer ?
#
loop_
_entity_poly.entity_id
_entity_poly.type
_entity_poly.pdbx_seq_one_letter_code
_entity_poly.pdbx_strand_id
1 'polypeptide(L)'
;MINKLEIAGSINDKPFATEALKNIIQTLPDLPGQLFIGYPYLIDAKDEYFVDAALVSPSKGIVLFDLIESTDINGYAERQDHLALMMESKLQLYKELMQGRELQVPVSVISFAPKIKNIEGFLAGKDYPLVNKDGLAAILNTINWPHGNDHLYRKALSSIEIFNDIKGSEMTSSDKIKNLYSFKDSITTLTNHQNKAILENLEEGMHLIAGLSGSGRTTTLALKAAYWHLRYPDSHIAITCNTLSDKNTILDLIKSYIIAIKGNFEENKIKVSDPISIISRYYGNEFRDNFSQEKLASECVKIINDPFIDLSSQEGIYDIIFADKIDNIPIICTEILYSTLKEPKRFVATCDEDFIEKYEELRFSCNSLKKLKLTHLSSFENNKEQLPMEHCHNNTVPAVHTDAKKIHKIQRRP
;
A
#
# COMPACT_ATOMS: atom_id res chain seq x y z
N MET A 1 -10.62 12.76 -21.50
CA MET A 1 -9.22 12.31 -21.47
C MET A 1 -9.22 10.84 -21.82
N ILE A 2 -8.38 10.39 -22.75
CA ILE A 2 -8.23 8.96 -23.04
C ILE A 2 -7.50 8.37 -21.83
N ASN A 3 -8.18 7.55 -21.02
CA ASN A 3 -7.56 6.89 -19.88
C ASN A 3 -6.45 5.97 -20.41
N LYS A 4 -5.19 6.31 -20.13
CA LYS A 4 -4.06 5.41 -20.39
C LYS A 4 -4.14 4.22 -19.44
N LEU A 5 -3.57 3.08 -19.80
CA LEU A 5 -3.39 1.97 -18.87
C LEU A 5 -2.51 2.41 -17.71
N GLU A 6 -2.98 2.24 -16.49
CA GLU A 6 -2.22 2.38 -15.26
C GLU A 6 -1.95 1.00 -14.65
N ILE A 7 -0.78 0.82 -14.04
CA ILE A 7 -0.43 -0.41 -13.32
C ILE A 7 -0.15 -0.04 -11.87
N ALA A 8 -0.86 -0.69 -10.95
CA ALA A 8 -0.67 -0.56 -9.52
C ALA A 8 -0.33 -1.91 -8.90
N GLY A 9 0.62 -1.89 -7.97
CA GLY A 9 1.08 -3.07 -7.27
C GLY A 9 2.19 -3.86 -7.97
N SER A 10 2.90 -4.65 -7.16
CA SER A 10 3.93 -5.58 -7.61
C SER A 10 4.15 -6.75 -6.64
N ILE A 11 3.26 -6.93 -5.66
CA ILE A 11 3.37 -7.98 -4.65
C ILE A 11 2.69 -9.24 -5.19
N ASN A 12 3.47 -10.18 -5.71
CA ASN A 12 2.95 -11.50 -6.10
C ASN A 12 4.06 -12.55 -5.95
N ASP A 13 3.71 -13.74 -5.51
CA ASP A 13 4.63 -14.89 -5.35
C ASP A 13 4.93 -15.58 -6.70
N LYS A 14 4.39 -15.05 -7.80
CA LYS A 14 4.52 -15.54 -9.19
C LYS A 14 5.20 -14.49 -10.09
N PRO A 15 6.49 -14.17 -9.87
CA PRO A 15 7.15 -13.00 -10.46
C PRO A 15 7.31 -13.09 -11.98
N PHE A 16 7.63 -14.25 -12.54
CA PHE A 16 7.81 -14.38 -14.00
C PHE A 16 6.47 -14.30 -14.72
N ALA A 17 5.43 -14.94 -14.19
CA ALA A 17 4.10 -14.83 -14.76
C ALA A 17 3.55 -13.41 -14.69
N THR A 18 3.77 -12.73 -13.56
CA THR A 18 3.43 -11.32 -13.36
C THR A 18 4.13 -10.43 -14.39
N GLU A 19 5.43 -10.58 -14.56
CA GLU A 19 6.22 -9.77 -15.48
C GLU A 19 5.82 -10.02 -16.94
N ALA A 20 5.57 -11.28 -17.31
CA ALA A 20 5.05 -11.61 -18.64
C ALA A 20 3.67 -10.97 -18.90
N LEU A 21 2.77 -10.98 -17.91
CA LEU A 21 1.46 -10.34 -18.00
C LEU A 21 1.59 -8.84 -18.22
N LYS A 22 2.40 -8.15 -17.39
CA LYS A 22 2.65 -6.71 -17.49
C LYS A 22 3.16 -6.31 -18.88
N ASN A 23 4.19 -7.00 -19.35
CA ASN A 23 4.81 -6.72 -20.65
C ASN A 23 3.80 -6.86 -21.80
N ILE A 24 2.94 -7.89 -21.77
CA ILE A 24 1.93 -8.06 -22.83
C ILE A 24 0.87 -6.96 -22.74
N ILE A 25 0.27 -6.75 -21.57
CA ILE A 25 -0.83 -5.77 -21.41
C ILE A 25 -0.37 -4.36 -21.80
N GLN A 26 0.85 -3.95 -21.45
CA GLN A 26 1.40 -2.63 -21.81
C GLN A 26 1.57 -2.43 -23.32
N THR A 27 1.72 -3.51 -24.09
CA THR A 27 1.86 -3.46 -25.56
C THR A 27 0.52 -3.49 -26.29
N LEU A 28 -0.59 -3.77 -25.59
CA LEU A 28 -1.91 -3.83 -26.22
C LEU A 28 -2.42 -2.42 -26.55
N PRO A 29 -2.75 -2.14 -27.82
CA PRO A 29 -3.35 -0.87 -28.19
C PRO A 29 -4.75 -0.74 -27.61
N ASP A 30 -5.16 0.49 -27.28
CA ASP A 30 -6.53 0.84 -26.90
C ASP A 30 -7.12 0.03 -25.73
N LEU A 31 -6.27 -0.33 -24.76
CA LEU A 31 -6.69 -0.97 -23.51
C LEU A 31 -6.64 0.03 -22.33
N PRO A 32 -7.62 0.95 -22.21
CA PRO A 32 -7.72 1.84 -21.07
C PRO A 32 -8.07 1.03 -19.81
N GLY A 33 -7.65 1.52 -18.65
CA GLY A 33 -8.01 0.93 -17.37
C GLY A 33 -6.88 0.94 -16.35
N GLN A 34 -7.10 0.22 -15.25
CA GLN A 34 -6.10 0.03 -14.22
C GLN A 34 -5.89 -1.47 -13.97
N LEU A 35 -4.65 -1.90 -14.07
CA LEU A 35 -4.20 -3.25 -13.73
C LEU A 35 -3.64 -3.25 -12.31
N PHE A 36 -4.31 -3.97 -11.41
CA PHE A 36 -3.83 -4.26 -10.06
C PHE A 36 -3.06 -5.58 -10.07
N ILE A 37 -1.91 -5.62 -9.40
CA ILE A 37 -1.09 -6.83 -9.23
C ILE A 37 -1.09 -7.23 -7.76
N GLY A 38 -1.38 -8.49 -7.48
CA GLY A 38 -1.46 -9.04 -6.13
C GLY A 38 -2.67 -8.59 -5.33
N TYR A 39 -3.66 -8.00 -6.00
CA TYR A 39 -4.78 -7.30 -5.39
C TYR A 39 -5.98 -7.32 -6.38
N PRO A 40 -7.25 -7.35 -5.92
CA PRO A 40 -7.73 -7.18 -4.54
C PRO A 40 -7.50 -8.37 -3.61
N TYR A 41 -7.58 -8.08 -2.31
CA TYR A 41 -7.76 -9.09 -1.28
C TYR A 41 -9.25 -9.45 -1.18
N LEU A 42 -9.55 -10.73 -1.33
CA LEU A 42 -10.89 -11.31 -1.27
C LEU A 42 -10.97 -12.23 -0.05
N ILE A 43 -12.04 -12.11 0.70
CA ILE A 43 -12.30 -12.92 1.88
C ILE A 43 -13.75 -13.39 1.86
N ASP A 44 -13.95 -14.68 2.09
CA ASP A 44 -15.26 -15.26 2.37
C ASP A 44 -15.23 -16.04 3.70
N ALA A 45 -16.28 -16.82 3.98
CA ALA A 45 -16.40 -17.55 5.24
C ALA A 45 -15.41 -18.73 5.38
N LYS A 46 -14.80 -19.18 4.29
CA LYS A 46 -13.96 -20.40 4.23
C LYS A 46 -12.53 -20.08 3.82
N ASP A 47 -12.35 -19.14 2.91
CA ASP A 47 -11.09 -18.90 2.20
C ASP A 47 -10.72 -17.41 2.19
N GLU A 48 -9.42 -17.16 2.23
CA GLU A 48 -8.79 -15.84 2.05
C GLU A 48 -7.91 -15.93 0.80
N TYR A 49 -8.06 -14.99 -0.14
CA TYR A 49 -7.34 -15.03 -1.40
C TYR A 49 -6.88 -13.64 -1.84
N PHE A 50 -5.61 -13.53 -2.20
CA PHE A 50 -5.09 -12.39 -2.92
C PHE A 50 -5.15 -12.69 -4.42
N VAL A 51 -5.93 -11.91 -5.16
CA VAL A 51 -6.02 -12.06 -6.61
C VAL A 51 -4.65 -11.77 -7.24
N ASP A 52 -4.16 -12.64 -8.12
CA ASP A 52 -2.82 -12.47 -8.68
C ASP A 52 -2.70 -11.19 -9.53
N ALA A 53 -3.72 -10.89 -10.32
CA ALA A 53 -3.91 -9.59 -10.94
C ALA A 53 -5.38 -9.34 -11.32
N ALA A 54 -5.79 -8.07 -11.34
CA ALA A 54 -7.13 -7.66 -11.76
C ALA A 54 -7.05 -6.42 -12.66
N LEU A 55 -7.57 -6.51 -13.88
CA LEU A 55 -7.73 -5.39 -14.79
C LEU A 55 -9.15 -4.84 -14.67
N VAL A 56 -9.27 -3.56 -14.34
CA VAL A 56 -10.53 -2.83 -14.41
C VAL A 56 -10.50 -1.94 -15.65
N SER A 57 -11.38 -2.19 -16.61
CA SER A 57 -11.39 -1.51 -17.89
C SER A 57 -12.79 -1.04 -18.28
N PRO A 58 -12.96 0.17 -18.82
CA PRO A 58 -14.26 0.66 -19.25
C PRO A 58 -14.84 -0.13 -20.44
N SER A 59 -14.01 -0.85 -21.21
CA SER A 59 -14.47 -1.67 -22.34
C SER A 59 -14.58 -3.16 -22.02
N LYS A 60 -14.02 -3.62 -20.90
CA LYS A 60 -13.96 -5.06 -20.54
C LYS A 60 -14.61 -5.40 -19.20
N GLY A 61 -14.97 -4.42 -18.39
CA GLY A 61 -15.42 -4.65 -17.01
C GLY A 61 -14.23 -5.03 -16.13
N ILE A 62 -14.36 -6.10 -15.36
CA ILE A 62 -13.29 -6.64 -14.50
C ILE A 62 -12.77 -7.95 -15.09
N VAL A 63 -11.47 -8.01 -15.35
CA VAL A 63 -10.78 -9.23 -15.79
C VAL A 63 -9.79 -9.64 -14.71
N LEU A 64 -10.05 -10.78 -14.06
CA LEU A 64 -9.15 -11.38 -13.08
C LEU A 64 -8.19 -12.32 -13.80
N PHE A 65 -6.95 -12.35 -13.35
CA PHE A 65 -5.93 -13.27 -13.85
C PHE A 65 -5.58 -14.26 -12.75
N ASP A 66 -5.75 -15.55 -13.04
CA ASP A 66 -5.12 -16.65 -12.30
C ASP A 66 -3.75 -16.90 -12.92
N LEU A 67 -2.68 -16.49 -12.24
CA LEU A 67 -1.34 -16.65 -12.77
C LEU A 67 -0.82 -18.07 -12.50
N ILE A 68 -0.24 -18.70 -13.51
CA ILE A 68 0.35 -20.04 -13.41
C ILE A 68 1.84 -19.94 -13.70
N GLU A 69 2.63 -19.97 -12.63
CA GLU A 69 4.09 -19.85 -12.66
C GLU A 69 4.78 -21.16 -13.07
N SER A 70 4.16 -22.32 -12.81
CA SER A 70 4.70 -23.64 -13.15
C SER A 70 4.17 -24.14 -14.50
N THR A 71 4.50 -25.37 -14.87
CA THR A 71 3.87 -26.08 -16.00
C THR A 71 2.65 -26.89 -15.57
N ASP A 72 2.30 -26.87 -14.28
CA ASP A 72 1.15 -27.57 -13.74
C ASP A 72 -0.09 -26.67 -13.82
N ILE A 73 -1.10 -27.13 -14.56
CA ILE A 73 -2.37 -26.43 -14.77
C ILE A 73 -3.54 -27.07 -14.05
N ASN A 74 -3.29 -28.10 -13.23
CA ASN A 74 -4.38 -28.82 -12.58
C ASN A 74 -5.24 -27.88 -11.70
N GLY A 75 -6.55 -28.14 -11.68
CA GLY A 75 -7.52 -27.39 -10.88
C GLY A 75 -7.75 -25.95 -11.32
N TYR A 76 -7.27 -25.51 -12.50
CA TYR A 76 -7.41 -24.11 -12.90
C TYR A 76 -8.87 -23.68 -13.07
N ALA A 77 -9.74 -24.55 -13.60
CA ALA A 77 -11.16 -24.25 -13.75
C ALA A 77 -11.83 -23.97 -12.40
N GLU A 78 -11.53 -24.77 -11.38
CA GLU A 78 -12.02 -24.56 -10.01
C GLU A 78 -11.50 -23.23 -9.43
N ARG A 79 -10.24 -22.89 -9.69
CA ARG A 79 -9.69 -21.58 -9.29
C ARG A 79 -10.40 -20.42 -10.00
N GLN A 80 -10.76 -20.56 -11.27
CA GLN A 80 -11.49 -19.53 -12.01
C GLN A 80 -12.90 -19.32 -11.45
N ASP A 81 -13.66 -20.40 -11.24
CA ASP A 81 -14.99 -20.33 -10.64
C ASP A 81 -14.94 -19.68 -9.26
N HIS A 82 -13.97 -20.10 -8.43
CA HIS A 82 -13.79 -19.54 -7.10
C HIS A 82 -13.48 -18.04 -7.13
N LEU A 83 -12.54 -17.62 -7.99
CA LEU A 83 -12.18 -16.22 -8.17
C LEU A 83 -13.37 -15.36 -8.64
N ALA A 84 -14.14 -15.86 -9.62
CA ALA A 84 -15.32 -15.18 -10.12
C ALA A 84 -16.35 -15.01 -9.00
N LEU A 85 -16.69 -16.10 -8.30
CA LEU A 85 -17.68 -16.10 -7.22
C LEU A 85 -17.32 -15.11 -6.10
N MET A 86 -16.06 -15.11 -5.66
CA MET A 86 -15.61 -14.22 -4.59
C MET A 86 -15.64 -12.76 -5.02
N MET A 87 -15.20 -12.46 -6.24
CA MET A 87 -15.25 -11.09 -6.77
C MET A 87 -16.69 -10.62 -6.93
N GLU A 88 -17.57 -11.44 -7.51
CA GLU A 88 -18.98 -11.09 -7.67
C GLU A 88 -19.65 -10.87 -6.31
N SER A 89 -19.38 -11.72 -5.32
CA SER A 89 -19.90 -11.57 -3.96
C SER A 89 -19.48 -10.24 -3.34
N LYS A 90 -18.20 -9.85 -3.52
CA LYS A 90 -17.70 -8.53 -3.10
C LYS A 90 -18.45 -7.40 -3.81
N LEU A 91 -18.57 -7.47 -5.15
CA LEU A 91 -19.19 -6.42 -5.97
C LEU A 91 -20.69 -6.26 -5.71
N GLN A 92 -21.42 -7.35 -5.41
CA GLN A 92 -22.85 -7.34 -5.09
C GLN A 92 -23.18 -6.50 -3.85
N LEU A 93 -22.21 -6.31 -2.96
CA LEU A 93 -22.39 -5.40 -1.82
C LEU A 93 -22.55 -3.95 -2.28
N TYR A 94 -22.08 -3.57 -3.48
CA TYR A 94 -22.09 -2.21 -4.02
C TYR A 94 -23.39 -1.98 -4.79
N LYS A 95 -24.36 -1.35 -4.13
CA LYS A 95 -25.69 -1.08 -4.70
C LYS A 95 -25.62 -0.32 -6.03
N GLU A 96 -24.62 0.54 -6.21
CA GLU A 96 -24.42 1.29 -7.47
C GLU A 96 -23.98 0.42 -8.65
N LEU A 97 -23.47 -0.79 -8.39
CA LEU A 97 -23.11 -1.78 -9.41
C LEU A 97 -24.24 -2.76 -9.70
N MET A 98 -25.37 -2.66 -8.99
CA MET A 98 -26.51 -3.57 -9.12
C MET A 98 -27.68 -2.89 -9.83
N GLN A 99 -28.31 -3.60 -10.76
CA GLN A 99 -29.63 -3.24 -11.29
C GLN A 99 -30.60 -4.38 -10.98
N GLY A 100 -31.48 -4.16 -9.99
CA GLY A 100 -32.31 -5.22 -9.45
C GLY A 100 -31.44 -6.30 -8.78
N ARG A 101 -31.38 -7.49 -9.39
CA ARG A 101 -30.56 -8.62 -8.92
C ARG A 101 -29.34 -8.89 -9.81
N GLU A 102 -29.14 -8.08 -10.85
CA GLU A 102 -28.11 -8.30 -11.85
C GLU A 102 -26.93 -7.35 -11.62
N LEU A 103 -25.73 -7.92 -11.52
CA LEU A 103 -24.48 -7.16 -11.48
C LEU A 103 -24.23 -6.54 -12.86
N GLN A 104 -24.01 -5.22 -12.89
CA GLN A 104 -23.89 -4.45 -14.13
C GLN A 104 -22.47 -4.42 -14.71
N VAL A 105 -21.50 -4.95 -13.95
CA VAL A 105 -20.09 -5.03 -14.35
C VAL A 105 -19.76 -6.51 -14.56
N PRO A 106 -19.37 -6.94 -15.78
CA PRO A 106 -18.99 -8.32 -16.01
C PRO A 106 -17.67 -8.62 -15.29
N VAL A 107 -17.60 -9.81 -14.69
CA VAL A 107 -16.38 -10.39 -14.14
C VAL A 107 -15.97 -11.54 -15.05
N SER A 108 -14.77 -11.46 -15.62
CA SER A 108 -14.16 -12.54 -16.40
C SER A 108 -12.90 -13.01 -15.70
N VAL A 109 -12.58 -14.30 -15.78
CA VAL A 109 -11.34 -14.83 -15.22
C VAL A 109 -10.54 -15.49 -16.33
N ILE A 110 -9.23 -15.28 -16.35
CA ILE A 110 -8.30 -15.86 -17.31
C ILE A 110 -7.17 -16.54 -16.55
N SER A 111 -6.95 -17.83 -16.80
CA SER A 111 -5.73 -18.49 -16.34
C SER A 111 -4.61 -18.23 -17.32
N PHE A 112 -3.53 -17.59 -16.85
CA PHE A 112 -2.38 -17.20 -17.67
C PHE A 112 -1.16 -18.06 -17.30
N ALA A 113 -0.76 -18.94 -18.23
CA ALA A 113 0.32 -19.90 -18.07
C ALA A 113 1.47 -19.65 -19.07
N PRO A 114 2.33 -18.65 -18.84
CA PRO A 114 3.32 -18.20 -19.83
C PRO A 114 4.44 -19.19 -20.13
N LYS A 115 4.63 -20.24 -19.31
CA LYS A 115 5.64 -21.30 -19.55
C LYS A 115 5.13 -22.41 -20.47
N ILE A 116 3.82 -22.47 -20.73
CA ILE A 116 3.22 -23.55 -21.53
C ILE A 116 3.20 -23.13 -23.00
N LYS A 117 3.88 -23.92 -23.84
CA LYS A 117 4.01 -23.62 -25.27
C LYS A 117 2.77 -24.03 -26.07
N ASN A 118 2.17 -25.19 -25.75
CA ASN A 118 1.02 -25.70 -26.48
C ASN A 118 -0.18 -25.86 -25.53
N ILE A 119 -1.14 -24.95 -25.67
CA ILE A 119 -2.40 -24.96 -24.93
C ILE A 119 -3.55 -25.55 -25.76
N GLU A 120 -3.34 -25.82 -27.06
CA GLU A 120 -4.37 -26.39 -27.94
C GLU A 120 -4.85 -27.76 -27.45
N GLY A 121 -4.01 -28.52 -26.74
CA GLY A 121 -4.39 -29.78 -26.07
C GLY A 121 -5.19 -29.60 -24.77
N PHE A 122 -5.30 -28.37 -24.26
CA PHE A 122 -5.94 -28.00 -23.00
C PHE A 122 -7.06 -26.97 -23.20
N LEU A 123 -7.64 -26.89 -24.41
CA LEU A 123 -8.82 -26.09 -24.74
C LEU A 123 -10.03 -26.53 -23.89
N ALA A 124 -10.04 -26.26 -22.58
CA ALA A 124 -11.20 -26.48 -21.75
C ALA A 124 -12.15 -25.30 -21.95
N GLY A 125 -13.06 -25.47 -22.91
CA GLY A 125 -14.32 -24.72 -23.02
C GLY A 125 -14.21 -23.24 -23.37
N LYS A 126 -15.31 -22.68 -23.89
CA LYS A 126 -15.48 -21.21 -23.94
C LYS A 126 -15.52 -20.59 -22.54
N ASP A 127 -15.82 -21.40 -21.53
CA ASP A 127 -16.18 -20.95 -20.19
C ASP A 127 -14.96 -20.84 -19.25
N TYR A 128 -13.84 -21.52 -19.56
CA TYR A 128 -12.63 -21.54 -18.71
C TYR A 128 -11.36 -21.19 -19.50
N PRO A 129 -11.16 -19.92 -19.90
CA PRO A 129 -10.05 -19.54 -20.74
C PRO A 129 -8.70 -19.75 -20.05
N LEU A 130 -7.88 -20.62 -20.65
CA LEU A 130 -6.48 -20.84 -20.32
C LEU A 130 -5.63 -20.38 -21.50
N VAL A 131 -4.67 -19.50 -21.26
CA VAL A 131 -3.84 -18.91 -22.33
C VAL A 131 -2.37 -18.77 -21.91
N ASN A 132 -1.50 -18.78 -22.91
CA ASN A 132 -0.08 -18.48 -22.77
C ASN A 132 0.17 -17.05 -23.27
N LYS A 133 1.45 -16.71 -23.48
CA LYS A 133 1.85 -15.39 -23.99
C LYS A 133 1.19 -15.03 -25.32
N ASP A 134 1.03 -15.99 -26.22
CA ASP A 134 0.52 -15.76 -27.57
C ASP A 134 -1.01 -15.61 -27.59
N GLY A 135 -1.72 -16.31 -26.70
CA GLY A 135 -3.18 -16.31 -26.64
C GLY A 135 -3.81 -15.15 -25.86
N LEU A 136 -3.05 -14.46 -25.00
CA LEU A 136 -3.60 -13.47 -24.07
C LEU A 136 -4.29 -12.29 -24.78
N ALA A 137 -3.67 -11.75 -25.83
CA ALA A 137 -4.24 -10.65 -26.60
C ALA A 137 -5.56 -11.05 -27.28
N ALA A 138 -5.60 -12.26 -27.85
CA ALA A 138 -6.77 -12.78 -28.54
C ALA A 138 -7.94 -12.95 -27.58
N ILE A 139 -7.73 -13.56 -26.40
CA ILE A 139 -8.82 -13.75 -25.44
C ILE A 139 -9.34 -12.42 -24.89
N LEU A 140 -8.46 -11.46 -24.58
CA LEU A 140 -8.88 -10.14 -24.09
C LEU A 140 -9.74 -9.39 -25.11
N ASN A 141 -9.49 -9.57 -26.41
CA ASN A 141 -10.31 -8.97 -27.47
C ASN A 141 -11.71 -9.59 -27.60
N THR A 142 -11.92 -10.82 -27.10
CA THR A 142 -13.26 -11.42 -27.06
C THR A 142 -14.10 -10.88 -25.90
N ILE A 143 -13.45 -10.41 -24.83
CA ILE A 143 -14.12 -9.83 -23.66
C ILE A 143 -14.55 -8.40 -23.98
N ASN A 144 -15.84 -8.14 -23.83
CA ASN A 144 -16.47 -6.86 -24.07
C ASN A 144 -17.48 -6.55 -22.97
N TRP A 145 -17.62 -5.27 -22.65
CA TRP A 145 -18.65 -4.75 -21.76
C TRP A 145 -19.54 -3.75 -22.52
N PRO A 146 -20.55 -4.23 -23.27
CA PRO A 146 -21.31 -3.40 -24.20
C PRO A 146 -22.08 -2.26 -23.52
N HIS A 147 -22.51 -2.47 -22.28
CA HIS A 147 -23.27 -1.50 -21.49
C HIS A 147 -22.37 -0.70 -20.53
N GLY A 148 -21.05 -0.85 -20.64
CA GLY A 148 -20.07 -0.10 -19.87
C GLY A 148 -20.19 1.40 -20.11
N ASN A 149 -20.08 2.16 -19.03
CA ASN A 149 -20.05 3.62 -19.07
C ASN A 149 -19.09 4.14 -17.99
N ASP A 150 -18.71 5.42 -18.10
CA ASP A 150 -17.74 6.04 -17.19
C ASP A 150 -18.18 5.98 -15.72
N HIS A 151 -19.48 6.10 -15.44
CA HIS A 151 -20.00 5.99 -14.08
C HIS A 151 -19.81 4.58 -13.50
N LEU A 152 -20.25 3.53 -14.20
CA LEU A 152 -20.06 2.14 -13.75
C LEU A 152 -18.58 1.77 -13.67
N TYR A 153 -17.76 2.22 -14.63
CA TYR A 153 -16.31 2.02 -14.60
C TYR A 153 -15.68 2.61 -13.34
N ARG A 154 -15.97 3.88 -13.01
CA ARG A 154 -15.44 4.53 -11.80
C ARG A 154 -15.91 3.83 -10.53
N LYS A 155 -17.16 3.35 -10.50
CA LYS A 155 -17.70 2.60 -9.37
C LYS A 155 -17.04 1.22 -9.22
N ALA A 156 -16.80 0.52 -10.34
CA ALA A 156 -16.08 -0.75 -10.35
C ALA A 156 -14.63 -0.56 -9.87
N LEU A 157 -13.96 0.48 -10.39
CA LEU A 157 -12.60 0.82 -9.98
C LEU A 157 -12.53 1.10 -8.48
N SER A 158 -13.38 2.03 -8.02
CA SER A 158 -13.51 2.38 -6.61
C SER A 158 -13.80 1.16 -5.74
N SER A 159 -14.65 0.22 -6.17
CA SER A 159 -14.94 -1.00 -5.39
C SER A 159 -13.77 -1.96 -5.22
N ILE A 160 -12.74 -1.84 -6.05
CA ILE A 160 -11.52 -2.63 -5.93
C ILE A 160 -10.50 -1.89 -5.07
N GLU A 161 -10.34 -0.57 -5.20
CA GLU A 161 -9.34 0.22 -4.47
C GLU A 161 -9.30 -0.06 -2.96
N ILE A 162 -8.08 -0.05 -2.41
CA ILE A 162 -7.80 -0.51 -1.05
C ILE A 162 -8.61 0.21 0.04
N PHE A 163 -8.96 1.48 -0.19
CA PHE A 163 -9.69 2.32 0.76
C PHE A 163 -11.20 2.07 0.76
N ASN A 164 -11.73 1.28 -0.17
CA ASN A 164 -13.17 1.05 -0.33
C ASN A 164 -13.59 -0.39 0.03
N ASP A 165 -12.64 -1.24 0.39
CA ASP A 165 -12.87 -2.61 0.90
C ASP A 165 -13.62 -2.65 2.24
N ILE A 166 -13.83 -1.49 2.85
CA ILE A 166 -14.50 -1.33 4.13
C ILE A 166 -16.00 -1.24 3.90
N LYS A 167 -16.69 -2.38 4.04
CA LYS A 167 -18.13 -2.37 4.22
C LYS A 167 -18.56 -2.83 5.59
N GLY A 168 -19.47 -2.02 6.14
CA GLY A 168 -20.28 -2.28 7.32
C GLY A 168 -20.83 -3.70 7.32
N SER A 169 -20.15 -4.57 8.06
CA SER A 169 -20.87 -5.56 8.84
C SER A 169 -21.89 -4.81 9.70
N GLU A 170 -23.06 -5.41 9.94
CA GLU A 170 -24.00 -4.95 10.96
C GLU A 170 -23.29 -5.01 12.32
N MET A 171 -22.48 -4.00 12.62
CA MET A 171 -21.73 -3.92 13.85
C MET A 171 -22.67 -3.45 14.95
N THR A 172 -22.97 -4.34 15.88
CA THR A 172 -23.96 -4.14 16.94
C THR A 172 -23.54 -3.12 18.01
N SER A 173 -22.30 -2.63 17.99
CA SER A 173 -21.77 -1.65 18.97
C SER A 173 -21.57 -0.25 18.35
N SER A 174 -22.15 0.77 19.00
CA SER A 174 -22.09 2.18 18.55
C SER A 174 -20.68 2.73 18.36
N ASP A 175 -19.70 2.26 19.14
CA ASP A 175 -18.33 2.80 19.13
C ASP A 175 -17.53 2.30 17.93
N LYS A 176 -17.74 1.04 17.52
CA LYS A 176 -17.12 0.50 16.29
C LYS A 176 -17.69 1.14 15.03
N ILE A 177 -18.99 1.47 15.03
CA ILE A 177 -19.62 2.20 13.92
C ILE A 177 -19.03 3.61 13.79
N LYS A 178 -18.87 4.35 14.90
CA LYS A 178 -18.23 5.68 14.89
C LYS A 178 -16.80 5.61 14.36
N ASN A 179 -16.01 4.63 14.82
CA ASN A 179 -14.63 4.43 14.38
C ASN A 179 -14.54 4.09 12.88
N LEU A 180 -15.48 3.30 12.35
CA LEU A 180 -15.56 3.00 10.92
C LEU A 180 -15.88 4.24 10.06
N TYR A 181 -16.80 5.11 10.50
CA TYR A 181 -17.10 6.35 9.78
C TYR A 181 -15.91 7.32 9.81
N SER A 182 -15.29 7.54 10.97
CA SER A 182 -14.08 8.39 11.06
C SER A 182 -12.92 7.83 10.25
N PHE A 183 -12.79 6.50 10.21
CA PHE A 183 -11.80 5.83 9.37
C PHE A 183 -12.08 6.04 7.88
N LYS A 184 -13.34 5.85 7.45
CA LYS A 184 -13.78 6.09 6.08
C LYS A 184 -13.54 7.54 5.66
N ASP A 185 -13.84 8.51 6.51
CA ASP A 185 -13.56 9.92 6.23
C ASP A 185 -12.05 10.16 6.08
N SER A 186 -11.22 9.51 6.89
CA SER A 186 -9.75 9.64 6.86
C SER A 186 -9.09 9.04 5.61
N ILE A 187 -9.77 8.14 4.90
CA ILE A 187 -9.26 7.48 3.68
C ILE A 187 -9.94 7.95 2.39
N THR A 188 -11.15 8.52 2.46
CA THR A 188 -11.85 9.07 1.28
C THR A 188 -11.12 10.22 0.59
N THR A 189 -10.14 10.82 1.27
CA THR A 189 -9.28 11.88 0.75
C THR A 189 -8.07 11.36 -0.02
N LEU A 190 -7.83 10.04 -0.01
CA LEU A 190 -6.65 9.45 -0.65
C LEU A 190 -6.81 9.36 -2.16
N THR A 191 -5.70 9.63 -2.85
CA THR A 191 -5.61 9.67 -4.31
C THR A 191 -5.21 8.32 -4.91
N ASN A 192 -5.38 8.15 -6.22
CA ASN A 192 -4.91 6.96 -6.94
C ASN A 192 -3.40 6.72 -6.78
N HIS A 193 -2.60 7.79 -6.68
CA HIS A 193 -1.16 7.69 -6.42
C HIS A 193 -0.87 7.08 -5.04
N GLN A 194 -1.68 7.41 -4.02
CA GLN A 194 -1.55 6.82 -2.69
C GLN A 194 -1.98 5.36 -2.67
N ASN A 195 -3.01 5.00 -3.44
CA ASN A 195 -3.38 3.60 -3.63
C ASN A 195 -2.22 2.80 -4.26
N LYS A 196 -1.59 3.37 -5.30
CA LYS A 196 -0.40 2.78 -5.93
C LYS A 196 0.75 2.62 -4.93
N ALA A 197 1.08 3.68 -4.20
CA ALA A 197 2.13 3.70 -3.18
C ALA A 197 1.95 2.61 -2.12
N ILE A 198 0.71 2.29 -1.74
CA ILE A 198 0.42 1.24 -0.76
C ILE A 198 0.65 -0.14 -1.35
N LEU A 199 0.16 -0.39 -2.57
CA LEU A 199 0.21 -1.70 -3.22
C LEU A 199 1.59 -2.05 -3.79
N GLU A 200 2.44 -1.07 -4.06
CA GLU A 200 3.79 -1.29 -4.57
C GLU A 200 4.62 -2.21 -3.66
N ASN A 201 5.38 -3.10 -4.29
CA ASN A 201 6.27 -4.01 -3.61
C ASN A 201 7.40 -3.27 -2.91
N LEU A 202 7.88 -3.87 -1.84
CA LEU A 202 9.00 -3.36 -1.05
C LEU A 202 10.22 -4.21 -1.35
N GLU A 203 11.07 -3.70 -2.24
CA GLU A 203 12.40 -4.24 -2.48
C GLU A 203 13.31 -4.03 -1.26
N GLU A 204 14.46 -4.69 -1.25
CA GLU A 204 15.47 -4.49 -0.21
C GLU A 204 15.95 -3.04 -0.23
N GLY A 205 15.88 -2.35 0.91
CA GLY A 205 16.33 -0.98 1.06
C GLY A 205 15.38 -0.11 1.86
N MET A 206 15.59 1.20 1.73
CA MET A 206 14.71 2.23 2.29
C MET A 206 13.83 2.82 1.21
N HIS A 207 12.54 2.94 1.51
CA HIS A 207 11.48 3.46 0.66
C HIS A 207 10.87 4.71 1.30
N LEU A 208 10.80 5.82 0.57
CA LEU A 208 10.33 7.09 1.09
C LEU A 208 8.97 7.47 0.49
N ILE A 209 8.00 7.72 1.37
CA ILE A 209 6.70 8.31 1.06
C ILE A 209 6.80 9.81 1.38
N ALA A 210 7.17 10.59 0.36
CA ALA A 210 7.32 12.03 0.46
C ALA A 210 6.02 12.76 0.13
N GLY A 211 5.81 13.94 0.71
CA GLY A 211 4.65 14.76 0.40
C GLY A 211 4.51 15.98 1.30
N LEU A 212 3.70 16.94 0.87
CA LEU A 212 3.41 18.16 1.64
C LEU A 212 2.66 17.89 2.94
N SER A 213 2.60 18.87 3.83
CA SER A 213 1.76 18.80 5.04
C SER A 213 0.29 18.59 4.67
N GLY A 214 -0.40 17.70 5.39
CA GLY A 214 -1.80 17.36 5.15
C GLY A 214 -2.07 16.46 3.95
N SER A 215 -1.04 15.97 3.25
CA SER A 215 -1.19 15.08 2.07
C SER A 215 -1.61 13.64 2.39
N GLY A 216 -1.77 13.26 3.67
CA GLY A 216 -2.17 11.89 4.05
C GLY A 216 -1.01 10.88 4.11
N ARG A 217 0.25 11.34 4.24
CA ARG A 217 1.44 10.47 4.41
C ARG A 217 1.31 9.44 5.53
N THR A 218 0.93 9.89 6.72
CA THR A 218 0.73 9.00 7.88
C THR A 218 -0.35 7.96 7.60
N THR A 219 -1.45 8.35 6.94
CA THR A 219 -2.50 7.43 6.52
C THR A 219 -2.00 6.41 5.49
N THR A 220 -1.23 6.88 4.49
CA THR A 220 -0.63 6.02 3.46
C THR A 220 0.33 5.00 4.08
N LEU A 221 1.19 5.43 5.00
CA LEU A 221 2.11 4.55 5.74
C LEU A 221 1.37 3.54 6.61
N ALA A 222 0.34 3.96 7.35
CA ALA A 222 -0.47 3.08 8.17
C ALA A 222 -1.16 2.00 7.32
N LEU A 223 -1.74 2.38 6.18
CA LEU A 223 -2.42 1.44 5.29
C LEU A 223 -1.45 0.50 4.57
N LYS A 224 -0.24 0.97 4.24
CA LYS A 224 0.84 0.10 3.73
C LYS A 224 1.30 -0.92 4.77
N ALA A 225 1.43 -0.51 6.03
CA ALA A 225 1.74 -1.44 7.13
C ALA A 225 0.61 -2.46 7.36
N ALA A 226 -0.64 -2.01 7.29
CA ALA A 226 -1.80 -2.88 7.44
C ALA A 226 -1.92 -3.88 6.28
N TYR A 227 -1.71 -3.43 5.04
CA TYR A 227 -1.67 -4.29 3.86
C TYR A 227 -0.53 -5.31 3.93
N TRP A 228 0.66 -4.90 4.38
CA TRP A 228 1.79 -5.82 4.61
C TRP A 228 1.43 -6.89 5.63
N HIS A 229 0.77 -6.54 6.73
CA HIS A 229 0.31 -7.50 7.73
C HIS A 229 -0.72 -8.50 7.18
N LEU A 230 -1.66 -8.04 6.36
CA LEU A 230 -2.63 -8.94 5.71
C LEU A 230 -1.91 -9.95 4.80
N ARG A 231 -0.89 -9.51 4.05
CA ARG A 231 -0.15 -10.35 3.11
C ARG A 231 0.83 -11.30 3.80
N TYR A 232 1.47 -10.83 4.86
CA TYR A 232 2.47 -11.58 5.62
C TYR A 232 2.08 -11.62 7.11
N PRO A 233 1.08 -12.44 7.51
CA PRO A 233 0.56 -12.46 8.88
C PRO A 233 1.62 -12.79 9.94
N ASP A 234 2.64 -13.56 9.56
CA ASP A 234 3.73 -13.95 10.45
C ASP A 234 4.84 -12.91 10.59
N SER A 235 4.81 -11.86 9.76
CA SER A 235 5.80 -10.77 9.75
C SER A 235 5.79 -10.02 11.08
N HIS A 236 6.97 -9.83 11.66
CA HIS A 236 7.19 -8.94 12.80
C HIS A 236 7.35 -7.53 12.29
N ILE A 237 6.34 -6.70 12.53
CA ILE A 237 6.26 -5.33 12.00
C ILE A 237 6.55 -4.34 13.13
N ALA A 238 7.55 -3.48 12.94
CA ALA A 238 7.81 -2.35 13.81
C ALA A 238 7.32 -1.06 13.15
N ILE A 239 6.64 -0.21 13.91
CA ILE A 239 6.19 1.10 13.45
C ILE A 239 6.64 2.15 14.45
N THR A 240 7.48 3.07 14.00
CA THR A 240 7.98 4.17 14.84
C THR A 240 7.31 5.49 14.51
N CYS A 241 7.03 6.29 15.53
CA CYS A 241 6.47 7.62 15.42
C CYS A 241 6.97 8.53 16.56
N ASN A 242 6.84 9.85 16.38
CA ASN A 242 7.46 10.83 17.28
C ASN A 242 6.61 11.17 18.52
N THR A 243 5.29 10.99 18.47
CA THR A 243 4.38 11.37 19.56
C THR A 243 3.39 10.27 19.91
N LEU A 244 2.87 10.31 21.15
CA LEU A 244 1.80 9.40 21.59
C LEU A 244 0.51 9.58 20.76
N SER A 245 0.24 10.81 20.29
CA SER A 245 -0.91 11.09 19.43
C SER A 245 -0.76 10.42 18.05
N ASP A 246 0.42 10.50 17.44
CA ASP A 246 0.72 9.82 16.18
C ASP A 246 0.60 8.30 16.36
N LYS A 247 1.12 7.75 17.47
CA LYS A 247 1.02 6.33 17.81
C LYS A 247 -0.43 5.85 17.83
N ASN A 248 -1.30 6.56 18.55
CA ASN A 248 -2.71 6.17 18.64
C ASN A 248 -3.39 6.27 17.27
N THR A 249 -3.14 7.35 16.53
CA THR A 249 -3.70 7.57 15.19
C THR A 249 -3.31 6.44 14.23
N ILE A 250 -2.02 6.11 14.14
CA ILE A 250 -1.51 5.04 13.28
C ILE A 250 -2.11 3.70 13.68
N LEU A 251 -2.13 3.39 14.98
CA LEU A 251 -2.67 2.13 15.48
C LEU A 251 -4.17 2.00 15.17
N ASP A 252 -4.94 3.07 15.35
CA ASP A 252 -6.38 3.09 15.07
C ASP A 252 -6.67 2.94 13.58
N LEU A 253 -5.88 3.55 12.69
CA LEU A 253 -5.98 3.37 11.24
C LEU A 253 -5.72 1.91 10.85
N ILE A 254 -4.64 1.32 11.34
CA ILE A 254 -4.26 -0.07 11.06
C ILE A 254 -5.34 -1.03 11.56
N LYS A 255 -5.76 -0.86 12.82
CA LYS A 255 -6.82 -1.67 13.43
C LYS A 255 -8.12 -1.58 12.65
N SER A 256 -8.56 -0.36 12.35
CA SER A 256 -9.82 -0.12 11.64
C SER A 256 -9.80 -0.76 10.26
N TYR A 257 -8.68 -0.65 9.54
CA TYR A 257 -8.50 -1.27 8.23
C TYR A 257 -8.58 -2.80 8.30
N ILE A 258 -7.79 -3.43 9.18
CA ILE A 258 -7.74 -4.90 9.29
C ILE A 258 -9.08 -5.44 9.80
N ILE A 259 -9.70 -4.80 10.79
CA ILE A 259 -11.01 -5.22 11.31
C ILE A 259 -12.10 -5.07 10.23
N ALA A 260 -12.04 -4.02 9.41
CA ALA A 260 -13.01 -3.86 8.33
C ALA A 260 -12.94 -4.98 7.29
N ILE A 261 -11.77 -5.58 7.11
CA ILE A 261 -11.52 -6.64 6.15
C ILE A 261 -11.72 -8.04 6.76
N LYS A 262 -11.02 -8.34 7.87
CA LYS A 262 -11.01 -9.67 8.52
C LYS A 262 -12.01 -9.81 9.66
N GLY A 263 -12.62 -8.73 10.13
CA GLY A 263 -13.52 -8.73 11.30
C GLY A 263 -12.82 -8.79 12.65
N ASN A 264 -11.51 -9.06 12.71
CA ASN A 264 -10.71 -9.13 13.93
C ASN A 264 -9.33 -8.46 13.73
N PHE A 265 -8.55 -8.31 14.81
CA PHE A 265 -7.18 -7.79 14.78
C PHE A 265 -6.33 -8.45 15.86
N GLU A 266 -5.18 -9.00 15.49
CA GLU A 266 -4.22 -9.63 16.41
C GLU A 266 -3.07 -8.66 16.73
N GLU A 267 -3.04 -8.12 17.96
CA GLU A 267 -2.09 -7.07 18.32
C GLU A 267 -0.62 -7.54 18.44
N ASN A 268 -0.37 -8.84 18.53
CA ASN A 268 0.94 -9.41 18.88
C ASN A 268 2.01 -9.28 17.77
N LYS A 269 1.63 -8.98 16.53
CA LYS A 269 2.55 -8.94 15.38
C LYS A 269 2.97 -7.52 14.95
N ILE A 270 2.20 -6.51 15.35
CA ILE A 270 2.45 -5.10 15.00
C ILE A 270 2.82 -4.32 16.26
N LYS A 271 4.06 -3.82 16.31
CA LYS A 271 4.53 -3.00 17.42
C LYS A 271 4.60 -1.54 16.98
N VAL A 272 3.72 -0.70 17.55
CA VAL A 272 3.79 0.77 17.38
C VAL A 272 4.42 1.40 18.64
N SER A 273 5.53 2.10 18.50
CA SER A 273 6.23 2.76 19.62
C SER A 273 7.06 3.95 19.17
N ASP A 274 7.69 4.64 20.10
CA ASP A 274 8.73 5.62 19.78
C ASP A 274 10.03 4.92 19.32
N PRO A 275 10.96 5.64 18.68
CA PRO A 275 12.18 5.05 18.12
C PRO A 275 13.02 4.30 19.15
N ILE A 276 13.17 4.83 20.37
CA ILE A 276 14.04 4.21 21.37
C ILE A 276 13.44 2.90 21.86
N SER A 277 12.12 2.80 21.94
CA SER A 277 11.42 1.58 22.37
C SER A 277 11.54 0.44 21.37
N ILE A 278 11.72 0.75 20.08
CA ILE A 278 11.97 -0.26 19.05
C ILE A 278 13.43 -0.73 19.16
N ILE A 279 14.36 0.21 19.30
CA ILE A 279 15.79 -0.07 19.48
C ILE A 279 16.06 -0.85 20.78
N SER A 280 15.41 -0.46 21.87
CA SER A 280 15.58 -1.01 23.22
C SER A 280 15.33 -2.51 23.25
N ARG A 281 14.26 -2.94 22.60
CA ARG A 281 13.85 -4.33 22.49
C ARG A 281 14.89 -5.19 21.79
N TYR A 282 15.59 -4.62 20.81
CA TYR A 282 16.63 -5.31 20.08
C TYR A 282 17.90 -5.51 20.91
N TYR A 283 18.34 -4.47 21.63
CA TYR A 283 19.55 -4.53 22.46
C TYR A 283 19.33 -5.03 23.90
N GLY A 284 18.10 -5.36 24.28
CA GLY A 284 17.77 -5.90 25.61
C GLY A 284 17.94 -4.91 26.77
N ASN A 285 17.98 -3.60 26.48
CA ASN A 285 18.19 -2.54 27.47
C ASN A 285 16.88 -1.79 27.71
N GLU A 286 16.52 -1.49 28.96
CA GLU A 286 15.39 -0.63 29.28
C GLU A 286 15.78 0.85 29.13
N PHE A 287 15.42 1.46 28.00
CA PHE A 287 15.50 2.91 27.84
C PHE A 287 14.17 3.55 28.27
N ARG A 288 14.21 4.75 28.84
CA ARG A 288 12.99 5.48 29.25
C ARG A 288 12.26 6.07 28.04
N ASP A 289 10.93 6.03 28.05
CA ASP A 289 10.10 6.64 27.01
C ASP A 289 10.18 8.18 26.99
N ASN A 290 9.85 8.77 25.83
CA ASN A 290 9.71 10.21 25.57
C ASN A 290 11.02 11.02 25.66
N PHE A 291 11.84 10.92 24.61
CA PHE A 291 13.01 11.78 24.43
C PHE A 291 12.71 12.99 23.53
N SER A 292 13.33 14.14 23.85
CA SER A 292 13.55 15.18 22.84
C SER A 292 14.50 14.64 21.77
N GLN A 293 14.50 15.21 20.56
CA GLN A 293 15.41 14.77 19.49
C GLN A 293 16.89 14.78 19.92
N GLU A 294 17.34 15.82 20.62
CA GLU A 294 18.71 15.93 21.13
C GLU A 294 19.04 14.80 22.11
N LYS A 295 18.10 14.47 22.99
CA LYS A 295 18.29 13.41 23.98
C LYS A 295 18.24 12.04 23.33
N LEU A 296 17.36 11.83 22.35
CA LEU A 296 17.31 10.62 21.53
C LEU A 296 18.63 10.42 20.77
N ALA A 297 19.15 11.47 20.14
CA ALA A 297 20.44 11.43 19.46
C ALA A 297 21.57 11.09 20.44
N SER A 298 21.58 11.69 21.63
CA SER A 298 22.57 11.39 22.68
C SER A 298 22.53 9.94 23.14
N GLU A 299 21.34 9.36 23.37
CA GLU A 299 21.22 7.94 23.70
C GLU A 299 21.67 7.04 22.55
N CYS A 300 21.33 7.37 21.30
CA CYS A 300 21.80 6.63 20.13
C CYS A 300 23.34 6.66 20.00
N VAL A 301 23.96 7.80 20.29
CA VAL A 301 25.44 7.93 20.33
C VAL A 301 26.03 7.03 21.41
N LYS A 302 25.37 6.87 22.57
CA LYS A 302 25.84 5.94 23.62
C LYS A 302 25.75 4.50 23.14
N ILE A 303 24.63 4.10 22.54
CA ILE A 303 24.44 2.75 21.98
C ILE A 303 25.55 2.41 20.99
N ILE A 304 25.85 3.34 20.09
CA ILE A 304 26.88 3.19 19.06
C ILE A 304 28.30 3.07 19.61
N ASN A 305 28.59 3.77 20.71
CA ASN A 305 29.91 3.74 21.33
C ASN A 305 30.02 2.67 22.43
N ASP A 306 28.96 1.90 22.68
CA ASP A 306 28.99 0.80 23.64
C ASP A 306 29.83 -0.35 23.06
N PRO A 307 30.97 -0.71 23.69
CA PRO A 307 31.85 -1.77 23.17
C PRO A 307 31.21 -3.16 23.21
N PHE A 308 30.10 -3.34 23.92
CA PHE A 308 29.35 -4.60 23.98
C PHE A 308 28.26 -4.70 22.91
N ILE A 309 27.98 -3.61 22.19
CA ILE A 309 26.99 -3.57 21.12
C ILE A 309 27.70 -3.60 19.77
N ASP A 310 27.64 -4.75 19.09
CA ASP A 310 28.06 -4.86 17.70
C ASP A 310 26.82 -4.89 16.79
N LEU A 311 26.53 -3.72 16.20
CA LEU A 311 25.43 -3.48 15.27
C LEU A 311 25.49 -4.37 14.01
N SER A 312 26.65 -4.96 13.70
CA SER A 312 26.85 -5.77 12.51
C SER A 312 26.70 -7.27 12.75
N SER A 313 26.65 -7.70 14.02
CA SER A 313 26.73 -9.13 14.40
C SER A 313 25.41 -9.76 14.82
N GLN A 314 24.41 -8.96 15.20
CA GLN A 314 23.11 -9.48 15.64
C GLN A 314 22.17 -9.69 14.46
N GLU A 315 21.50 -10.85 14.44
CA GLU A 315 20.38 -11.07 13.52
C GLU A 315 19.24 -10.10 13.84
N GLY A 316 18.70 -9.43 12.83
CA GLY A 316 17.55 -8.54 12.97
C GLY A 316 16.33 -9.24 13.61
N ILE A 317 15.45 -8.48 14.25
CA ILE A 317 14.21 -9.03 14.86
C ILE A 317 12.94 -8.62 14.11
N TYR A 318 13.03 -7.57 13.29
CA TYR A 318 11.89 -7.06 12.52
C TYR A 318 12.04 -7.44 11.06
N ASP A 319 10.96 -7.96 10.48
CA ASP A 319 10.89 -8.28 9.05
C ASP A 319 10.71 -6.99 8.20
N ILE A 320 10.12 -5.95 8.80
CA ILE A 320 9.93 -4.63 8.21
C ILE A 320 9.76 -3.55 9.28
N ILE A 321 10.23 -2.33 8.99
CA ILE A 321 10.01 -1.14 9.81
C ILE A 321 9.30 -0.06 8.99
N PHE A 322 8.27 0.54 9.58
CA PHE A 322 7.61 1.75 9.10
C PHE A 322 7.95 2.92 10.02
N ALA A 323 8.42 4.05 9.49
CA ALA A 323 8.80 5.23 10.27
C ALA A 323 8.01 6.47 9.84
N ASP A 324 7.12 6.96 10.71
CA ASP A 324 6.36 8.17 10.42
C ASP A 324 7.14 9.45 10.77
N LYS A 325 7.17 10.41 9.84
CA LYS A 325 7.81 11.73 9.96
C LYS A 325 9.28 11.60 10.35
N ILE A 326 10.04 10.89 9.52
CA ILE A 326 11.46 10.63 9.77
C ILE A 326 12.30 11.91 9.78
N ASP A 327 11.78 13.01 9.22
CA ASP A 327 12.31 14.37 9.32
C ASP A 327 12.52 14.82 10.77
N ASN A 328 11.72 14.25 11.68
CA ASN A 328 11.75 14.53 13.11
C ASN A 328 12.53 13.48 13.92
N ILE A 329 13.20 12.53 13.25
CA ILE A 329 14.01 11.49 13.87
C ILE A 329 15.48 11.78 13.55
N PRO A 330 16.40 11.79 14.54
CA PRO A 330 17.82 11.95 14.28
C PRO A 330 18.34 10.87 13.32
N ILE A 331 19.14 11.25 12.32
CA ILE A 331 19.71 10.33 11.32
C ILE A 331 20.38 9.10 11.94
N ILE A 332 21.10 9.31 13.05
CA ILE A 332 21.79 8.25 13.77
C ILE A 332 20.81 7.21 14.36
N CYS A 333 19.62 7.64 14.76
CA CYS A 333 18.56 6.78 15.27
C CYS A 333 17.95 5.97 14.12
N THR A 334 17.71 6.59 12.97
CA THR A 334 17.24 5.91 11.75
C THR A 334 18.17 4.78 11.34
N GLU A 335 19.49 5.01 11.33
CA GLU A 335 20.46 3.99 10.95
C GLU A 335 20.52 2.83 11.95
N ILE A 336 20.37 3.11 13.26
CA ILE A 336 20.25 2.03 14.27
C ILE A 336 18.95 1.25 14.03
N LEU A 337 17.81 1.91 13.82
CA LEU A 337 16.55 1.23 13.49
C LEU A 337 16.73 0.32 12.27
N TYR A 338 17.36 0.82 11.21
CA TYR A 338 17.65 0.05 10.00
C TYR A 338 18.54 -1.18 10.28
N SER A 339 19.45 -1.10 11.25
CA SER A 339 20.27 -2.26 11.68
C SER A 339 19.46 -3.36 12.36
N THR A 340 18.30 -3.04 12.96
CA THR A 340 17.42 -4.02 13.65
C THR A 340 16.56 -4.88 12.70
N LEU A 341 16.60 -4.59 11.39
CA LEU A 341 15.90 -5.32 10.35
C LEU A 341 16.60 -6.65 10.01
N LYS A 342 15.79 -7.68 9.77
CA LYS A 342 16.23 -8.93 9.15
C LYS A 342 16.53 -8.72 7.68
N GLU A 343 17.36 -9.61 7.12
CA GLU A 343 17.56 -9.65 5.68
C GLU A 343 16.40 -10.36 4.95
N PRO A 344 15.96 -9.88 3.77
CA PRO A 344 16.38 -8.62 3.16
C PRO A 344 15.75 -7.42 3.87
N LYS A 345 16.56 -6.40 4.17
CA LYS A 345 16.14 -5.22 4.95
C LYS A 345 15.08 -4.40 4.22
N ARG A 346 13.91 -4.22 4.84
CA ARG A 346 12.83 -3.35 4.32
C ARG A 346 12.48 -2.25 5.32
N PHE A 347 12.69 -1.01 4.90
CA PHE A 347 12.38 0.18 5.70
C PHE A 347 11.50 1.12 4.88
N VAL A 348 10.36 1.53 5.42
CA VAL A 348 9.45 2.48 4.77
C VAL A 348 9.32 3.69 5.66
N ALA A 349 9.51 4.89 5.13
CA ALA A 349 9.40 6.12 5.93
C ALA A 349 8.58 7.20 5.26
N THR A 350 7.87 8.01 6.05
CA THR A 350 7.27 9.24 5.56
C THR A 350 8.18 10.43 5.85
N CYS A 351 8.28 11.33 4.88
CA CYS A 351 9.09 12.54 5.00
C CYS A 351 8.45 13.74 4.29
N ASP A 352 8.85 14.95 4.66
CA ASP A 352 8.58 16.14 3.87
C ASP A 352 9.42 16.10 2.58
N GLU A 353 8.91 16.67 1.49
CA GLU A 353 9.60 16.61 0.17
C GLU A 353 11.02 17.17 0.23
N ASP A 354 11.20 18.29 0.95
CA ASP A 354 12.49 18.96 1.11
C ASP A 354 13.49 18.16 1.97
N PHE A 355 13.03 17.12 2.67
CA PHE A 355 13.89 16.34 3.56
C PHE A 355 14.77 15.34 2.80
N ILE A 356 14.41 14.95 1.59
CA ILE A 356 15.13 13.88 0.85
C ILE A 356 16.59 14.28 0.59
N GLU A 357 16.83 15.46 0.03
CA GLU A 357 18.19 15.95 -0.26
C GLU A 357 18.98 16.15 1.04
N LYS A 358 18.32 16.69 2.06
CA LYS A 358 18.89 16.91 3.39
C LYS A 358 19.28 15.60 4.08
N TYR A 359 18.52 14.53 3.91
CA TYR A 359 18.80 13.23 4.52
C TYR A 359 20.15 12.69 4.06
N GLU A 360 20.43 12.76 2.76
CA GLU A 360 21.70 12.33 2.19
C GLU A 360 22.87 13.15 2.73
N GLU A 361 22.75 14.49 2.75
CA GLU A 361 23.78 15.36 3.32
C GLU A 361 24.06 15.06 4.80
N LEU A 362 23.00 14.84 5.59
CA LEU A 362 23.12 14.47 7.01
C LEU A 362 23.79 13.11 7.18
N ARG A 363 23.46 12.15 6.32
CA ARG A 363 24.04 10.81 6.32
C ARG A 363 25.54 10.85 6.04
N PHE A 364 25.97 11.60 5.02
CA PHE A 364 27.39 11.77 4.68
C PHE A 364 28.19 12.58 5.70
N SER A 365 27.56 13.52 6.40
CA SER A 365 28.24 14.40 7.36
C SER A 365 28.36 13.81 8.78
N CYS A 366 27.58 12.78 9.12
CA CYS A 366 27.58 12.21 10.46
C CYS A 366 28.87 11.40 10.77
N ASN A 367 29.79 12.01 11.51
CA ASN A 367 31.07 11.38 11.88
C ASN A 367 30.92 10.12 12.75
N SER A 368 29.87 10.05 13.57
CA SER A 368 29.58 8.87 14.39
C SER A 368 29.22 7.65 13.54
N LEU A 369 28.53 7.86 12.41
CA LEU A 369 28.19 6.80 11.45
C LEU A 369 29.42 6.34 10.65
N LYS A 370 30.32 7.26 10.28
CA LYS A 370 31.60 6.91 9.61
C LYS A 370 32.47 5.97 10.43
N LYS A 371 32.39 6.06 11.76
CA LYS A 371 33.19 5.26 12.69
C LYS A 371 32.70 3.81 12.79
N LEU A 372 31.43 3.56 12.50
CA LEU A 372 30.79 2.26 12.70
C LEU A 372 31.06 1.23 11.58
N LYS A 373 31.74 1.60 10.48
CA LYS A 373 31.86 0.75 9.29
C LYS A 373 30.52 0.10 8.90
N LEU A 374 29.38 0.79 9.10
CA LEU A 374 28.08 0.29 8.66
C LEU A 374 28.13 0.18 7.13
N THR A 375 28.36 -1.03 6.61
CA THR A 375 28.47 -1.34 5.18
C THR A 375 27.14 -1.25 4.44
N HIS A 376 26.04 -1.02 5.15
CA HIS A 376 24.68 -0.85 4.59
C HIS A 376 24.48 0.51 3.86
N LEU A 377 25.55 1.30 3.70
CA LEU A 377 25.54 2.62 3.06
C LEU A 377 25.11 2.60 1.58
N SER A 378 25.28 1.47 0.87
CA SER A 378 25.03 1.35 -0.57
C SER A 378 23.56 1.14 -0.97
N SER A 379 22.65 0.79 -0.06
CA SER A 379 21.25 0.45 -0.41
C SER A 379 20.35 1.67 -0.66
N PHE A 380 20.81 2.88 -0.34
CA PHE A 380 20.10 4.13 -0.62
C PHE A 380 20.24 4.56 -2.08
N GLU A 381 21.40 4.29 -2.71
CA GLU A 381 21.65 4.68 -4.11
C GLU A 381 20.79 3.88 -5.10
N ASN A 382 20.45 2.63 -4.77
CA ASN A 382 19.75 1.72 -5.68
C ASN A 382 18.21 1.90 -5.70
N ASN A 383 17.61 2.60 -4.72
CA ASN A 383 16.14 2.67 -4.55
C ASN A 383 15.59 4.09 -4.56
N LYS A 384 16.04 4.91 -5.52
CA LYS A 384 15.49 6.27 -5.75
C LYS A 384 14.09 6.27 -6.39
N GLU A 385 13.24 5.28 -6.13
CA GLU A 385 11.84 5.38 -6.55
C GLU A 385 11.10 6.31 -5.58
N GLN A 386 11.10 7.60 -5.92
CA GLN A 386 10.17 8.56 -5.36
C GLN A 386 8.75 8.15 -5.76
N LEU A 387 7.85 8.14 -4.78
CA LEU A 387 6.42 8.19 -5.02
C LEU A 387 5.98 9.65 -4.85
N PRO A 388 6.11 10.51 -5.87
CA PRO A 388 5.70 11.91 -5.75
C PRO A 388 4.19 11.97 -5.51
N MET A 389 3.80 12.65 -4.43
CA MET A 389 2.39 12.91 -4.14
C MET A 389 2.03 14.33 -4.59
N GLU A 390 1.48 14.47 -5.80
CA GLU A 390 1.01 15.78 -6.28
C GLU A 390 -0.34 16.21 -5.67
N HIS A 391 -0.35 17.45 -5.17
CA HIS A 391 -1.45 18.37 -4.90
C HIS A 391 -2.72 17.88 -4.16
N CYS A 392 -2.77 18.22 -2.87
CA CYS A 392 -4.02 18.27 -2.09
C CYS A 392 -4.97 19.34 -2.65
N HIS A 393 -6.14 18.93 -3.16
CA HIS A 393 -7.27 19.83 -3.38
C HIS A 393 -7.95 20.08 -2.04
N ASN A 394 -7.68 21.23 -1.44
CA ASN A 394 -8.50 21.76 -0.35
C ASN A 394 -9.93 21.96 -0.86
N ASN A 395 -10.82 21.01 -0.60
CA ASN A 395 -12.25 21.28 -0.54
C ASN A 395 -12.54 22.06 0.76
N THR A 396 -12.17 23.34 0.77
CA THR A 396 -12.95 24.31 1.53
C THR A 396 -14.06 24.80 0.63
N VAL A 397 -15.30 24.38 0.94
CA VAL A 397 -16.49 25.17 0.63
C VAL A 397 -16.16 26.64 0.96
N PRO A 398 -16.45 27.62 0.07
CA PRO A 398 -15.95 28.98 0.21
C PRO A 398 -16.53 29.62 1.48
N ALA A 399 -15.73 29.62 2.55
CA ALA A 399 -15.95 30.50 3.67
C ALA A 399 -15.65 31.91 3.17
N VAL A 400 -16.72 32.68 3.05
CA VAL A 400 -16.80 34.13 2.89
C VAL A 400 -15.59 34.79 3.56
N HIS A 401 -14.61 35.22 2.75
CA HIS A 401 -13.63 36.20 3.20
C HIS A 401 -14.33 37.55 3.20
N THR A 402 -14.77 37.95 4.39
CA THR A 402 -14.99 39.36 4.72
C THR A 402 -13.65 40.08 4.59
N ASP A 403 -13.60 40.98 3.60
CA ASP A 403 -12.51 41.91 3.32
C ASP A 403 -12.16 42.77 4.56
N ALA A 404 -11.19 42.32 5.33
CA ALA A 404 -10.53 43.13 6.36
C ALA A 404 -9.20 43.66 5.83
N LYS A 405 -9.25 44.50 4.79
CA LYS A 405 -8.15 45.43 4.40
C LYS A 405 -8.62 46.44 3.35
N LYS A 406 -9.58 47.30 3.71
CA LYS A 406 -9.82 48.60 3.03
C LYS A 406 -10.56 49.57 3.97
N ILE A 407 -9.88 50.02 5.02
CA ILE A 407 -10.26 51.24 5.74
C ILE A 407 -9.02 52.12 5.84
N HIS A 408 -8.83 52.97 4.83
CA HIS A 408 -8.37 54.33 5.00
C HIS A 408 -8.54 55.14 3.70
N LYS A 409 -9.00 56.39 3.89
CA LYS A 409 -9.26 57.48 2.92
C LYS A 409 -10.62 57.48 2.23
N ILE A 410 -11.64 57.97 2.95
CA ILE A 410 -12.49 59.03 2.40
C ILE A 410 -12.52 60.18 3.40
N GLN A 411 -12.21 61.36 2.86
CA GLN A 411 -12.11 62.65 3.50
C GLN A 411 -13.43 63.04 4.17
N ARG A 412 -13.34 63.52 5.42
CA ARG A 412 -14.29 64.50 5.96
C ARG A 412 -13.62 65.87 5.89
N ARG A 413 -14.29 66.83 5.25
CA ARG A 413 -14.43 68.26 5.61
C ARG A 413 -15.09 69.01 4.45
N PRO A 414 -15.78 70.13 4.68
CA PRO A 414 -16.01 70.83 5.96
C PRO A 414 -17.17 70.27 6.77
#